data_AF-A0A091TPY7-F1
#
_entry.id   AF-A0A091TPY7-F1
#
_cell.length_a   1.000
_cell.length_b   1.000
_cell.length_c   1.000
_cell.angle_alpha   90.00
_cell.angle_beta   90.00
_cell.angle_gamma   90.00
#
_symmetry.space_group_name_H-M   'P 1'
#
loop_
_entity.id
_entity.type
_entity.pdbx_description
1 polymer ?
#
loop_
_entity_poly.entity_id
_entity_poly.type
_entity_poly.pdbx_seq_one_letter_code
_entity_poly.pdbx_strand_id
1 'polypeptide(L)'
;DDGWDLRDAEVVCRQLGCGAAMSAPGSAQFGPGSNRIWLADIECMGAEATLSECRSGIAGEPINCHHGEDAGVVCSDPVVLRLVNGSSLCAGRVEVLHRQQWGTVCDDSWDEEDAMVVCRQLGCGTVVSAPGAARFGQGRNAIWLDDVKCTGREDTLLECLARPWGTHNCDHGEDAGVVCSGNVA
;
A
#
# COMPACT_ATOMS: atom_id res chain seq x y z
N ASP A 1 -20.40 14.88 -5.84
CA ASP A 1 -19.68 14.42 -4.64
C ASP A 1 -20.64 14.02 -3.53
N ASP A 2 -21.96 14.14 -3.74
CA ASP A 2 -22.97 13.51 -2.89
C ASP A 2 -22.66 12.02 -2.65
N GLY A 3 -22.57 11.66 -1.36
CA GLY A 3 -22.23 10.30 -0.91
C GLY A 3 -20.74 9.93 -0.97
N TRP A 4 -19.89 10.72 -1.63
CA TRP A 4 -18.47 10.39 -1.83
C TRP A 4 -17.69 10.34 -0.51
N ASP A 5 -17.24 9.15 -0.13
CA ASP A 5 -16.52 8.91 1.12
C ASP A 5 -15.19 8.15 0.94
N LEU A 6 -14.51 7.87 2.05
CA LEU A 6 -13.22 7.18 2.05
C LEU A 6 -13.29 5.73 1.53
N ARG A 7 -14.44 5.05 1.62
CA ARG A 7 -14.60 3.70 1.06
C ARG A 7 -14.67 3.75 -0.47
N ASP A 8 -15.30 4.77 -1.03
CA ASP A 8 -15.33 4.96 -2.49
C ASP A 8 -13.94 5.29 -3.02
N ALA A 9 -13.24 6.19 -2.32
CA ALA A 9 -11.85 6.53 -2.61
C ALA A 9 -10.92 5.31 -2.50
N GLU A 10 -11.12 4.43 -1.54
CA GLU A 10 -10.32 3.20 -1.36
C GLU A 10 -10.44 2.28 -2.59
N VAL A 11 -11.66 2.11 -3.11
CA VAL A 11 -11.89 1.34 -4.35
C VAL A 11 -11.14 1.97 -5.52
N VAL A 12 -11.15 3.29 -5.68
CA VAL A 12 -10.40 3.97 -6.75
C VAL A 12 -8.90 3.82 -6.58
N CYS A 13 -8.36 4.09 -5.39
CA CYS A 13 -6.92 3.99 -5.15
C CYS A 13 -6.42 2.56 -5.38
N ARG A 14 -7.19 1.56 -4.97
CA ARG A 14 -6.88 0.16 -5.23
C ARG A 14 -7.01 -0.21 -6.71
N GLN A 15 -8.08 0.22 -7.39
CA GLN A 15 -8.29 -0.01 -8.82
C GLN A 15 -7.12 0.56 -9.67
N LEU A 16 -6.57 1.71 -9.26
CA LEU A 16 -5.43 2.35 -9.92
C LEU A 16 -4.07 1.82 -9.45
N GLY A 17 -4.03 0.99 -8.40
CA GLY A 17 -2.79 0.51 -7.80
C GLY A 17 -1.97 1.64 -7.17
N CYS A 18 -2.62 2.66 -6.62
CA CYS A 18 -1.99 3.87 -6.07
C CYS A 18 -1.87 3.86 -4.53
N GLY A 19 -1.96 2.69 -3.90
CA GLY A 19 -1.95 2.55 -2.44
C GLY A 19 -3.33 2.71 -1.81
N ALA A 20 -3.38 3.07 -0.53
CA ALA A 20 -4.61 3.28 0.23
C ALA A 20 -5.16 4.71 0.01
N ALA A 21 -6.45 4.90 0.23
CA ALA A 21 -7.07 6.22 0.20
C ALA A 21 -6.69 7.05 1.43
N MET A 22 -6.10 8.22 1.18
CA MET A 22 -5.76 9.20 2.21
C MET A 22 -6.87 10.23 2.42
N SER A 23 -7.59 10.59 1.34
CA SER A 23 -8.74 11.49 1.41
C SER A 23 -9.66 11.33 0.20
N ALA A 24 -10.93 11.65 0.40
CA ALA A 24 -12.00 11.66 -0.60
C ALA A 24 -12.54 13.09 -0.79
N PRO A 25 -11.77 14.02 -1.40
CA PRO A 25 -12.22 15.39 -1.57
C PRO A 25 -13.37 15.50 -2.59
N GLY A 26 -14.35 16.35 -2.27
CA GLY A 26 -15.42 16.73 -3.17
C GLY A 26 -15.21 18.11 -3.79
N SER A 27 -16.30 18.65 -4.30
CA SER A 27 -16.45 20.04 -4.71
C SER A 27 -15.40 20.53 -5.71
N ALA A 28 -15.00 19.65 -6.64
CA ALA A 28 -14.02 19.92 -7.68
C ALA A 28 -12.70 20.50 -7.15
N GLN A 29 -12.20 19.98 -6.01
CA GLN A 29 -10.96 20.46 -5.38
C GLN A 29 -9.77 20.51 -6.35
N PHE A 30 -9.68 19.56 -7.28
CA PHE A 30 -8.61 19.49 -8.28
C PHE A 30 -8.94 20.18 -9.61
N GLY A 31 -10.04 20.92 -9.64
CA GLY A 31 -10.56 21.59 -10.81
C GLY A 31 -11.78 20.86 -11.39
N PRO A 32 -12.76 21.62 -11.91
CA PRO A 32 -13.96 21.04 -12.52
C PRO A 32 -13.63 20.38 -13.85
N GLY A 33 -14.27 19.25 -14.12
CA GLY A 33 -14.37 18.65 -15.44
C GLY A 33 -15.19 19.52 -16.41
N SER A 34 -15.33 19.04 -17.65
CA SER A 34 -16.00 19.79 -18.72
C SER A 34 -16.89 18.92 -19.63
N ASN A 35 -17.04 17.65 -19.32
CA ASN A 35 -17.73 16.65 -20.15
C ASN A 35 -18.76 15.88 -19.33
N ARG A 36 -19.41 14.87 -19.93
CA ARG A 36 -20.44 14.08 -19.24
C ARG A 36 -19.99 13.60 -17.86
N ILE A 37 -20.83 13.81 -16.84
CA ILE A 37 -20.72 13.18 -15.53
C ILE A 37 -21.28 11.76 -15.65
N TRP A 38 -20.46 10.75 -15.31
CA TRP A 38 -20.78 9.34 -15.58
C TRP A 38 -21.43 8.61 -14.40
N LEU A 39 -21.07 9.00 -13.17
CA LEU A 39 -21.49 8.36 -11.94
C LEU A 39 -21.92 9.45 -10.94
N ALA A 40 -22.90 9.10 -10.11
CA ALA A 40 -23.41 9.91 -9.01
C ALA A 40 -23.86 8.95 -7.89
N ASP A 41 -23.93 9.46 -6.66
CA ASP A 41 -24.35 8.71 -5.46
C ASP A 41 -23.68 7.34 -5.37
N ILE A 42 -22.34 7.33 -5.43
CA ILE A 42 -21.57 6.10 -5.28
C ILE A 42 -21.60 5.69 -3.81
N GLU A 43 -21.90 4.42 -3.57
CA GLU A 43 -21.89 3.78 -2.26
C GLU A 43 -21.12 2.46 -2.36
N CYS A 44 -19.80 2.52 -2.18
CA CYS A 44 -18.95 1.35 -2.08
C CYS A 44 -18.96 0.75 -0.66
N MET A 45 -18.87 -0.57 -0.57
CA MET A 45 -18.57 -1.27 0.68
C MET A 45 -17.05 -1.22 1.00
N GLY A 46 -16.21 -0.97 0.00
CA GLY A 46 -14.74 -0.93 0.08
C GLY A 46 -14.06 -2.23 -0.35
N ALA A 47 -14.84 -3.26 -0.74
CA ALA A 47 -14.33 -4.58 -1.15
C ALA A 47 -14.36 -4.78 -2.67
N GLU A 48 -15.03 -3.90 -3.40
CA GLU A 48 -15.21 -3.90 -4.86
C GLU A 48 -13.89 -3.73 -5.63
N ALA A 49 -13.65 -4.55 -6.66
CA ALA A 49 -12.41 -4.48 -7.42
C ALA A 49 -12.33 -3.22 -8.30
N THR A 50 -13.49 -2.70 -8.70
CA THR A 50 -13.61 -1.51 -9.54
C THR A 50 -14.76 -0.62 -9.09
N LEU A 51 -14.65 0.68 -9.36
CA LEU A 51 -15.69 1.66 -9.01
C LEU A 51 -17.06 1.35 -9.68
N SER A 52 -17.06 0.65 -10.81
CA SER A 52 -18.28 0.22 -11.51
C SER A 52 -19.04 -0.90 -10.81
N GLU A 53 -18.42 -1.61 -9.87
CA GLU A 53 -19.09 -2.66 -9.07
C GLU A 53 -19.81 -2.08 -7.85
N CYS A 54 -19.47 -0.85 -7.46
CA CYS A 54 -20.14 -0.18 -6.35
C CYS A 54 -21.60 0.14 -6.71
N ARG A 55 -22.45 0.15 -5.69
CA ARG A 55 -23.81 0.62 -5.86
C ARG A 55 -23.73 2.08 -6.28
N SER A 56 -24.37 2.41 -7.40
CA SER A 56 -24.47 3.78 -7.87
C SER A 56 -25.93 4.10 -8.17
N GLY A 57 -26.30 5.37 -8.00
CA GLY A 57 -27.63 5.89 -8.35
C GLY A 57 -27.87 5.94 -9.86
N ILE A 58 -27.64 4.85 -10.59
CA ILE A 58 -27.94 4.75 -12.03
C ILE A 58 -29.09 3.76 -12.24
N ALA A 59 -30.27 4.16 -11.76
CA ALA A 59 -31.53 3.59 -12.18
C ALA A 59 -32.67 4.62 -12.08
N GLY A 60 -32.71 5.57 -13.01
CA GLY A 60 -33.94 6.29 -13.35
C GLY A 60 -34.18 7.66 -12.73
N GLU A 61 -33.28 8.21 -11.92
CA GLU A 61 -33.39 9.58 -11.37
C GLU A 61 -32.53 10.59 -12.16
N PRO A 62 -32.96 11.87 -12.29
CA PRO A 62 -32.17 12.89 -12.96
C PRO A 62 -30.93 13.22 -12.12
N ILE A 63 -29.75 12.98 -12.69
CA ILE A 63 -28.45 13.40 -12.13
C ILE A 63 -28.49 14.93 -11.94
N ASN A 64 -28.57 15.39 -10.69
CA ASN A 64 -28.53 16.79 -10.31
C ASN A 64 -27.10 17.32 -10.13
N CYS A 65 -26.09 16.48 -10.40
CA CYS A 65 -24.69 16.86 -10.25
C CYS A 65 -24.24 17.87 -11.31
N HIS A 66 -23.39 18.82 -10.93
CA HIS A 66 -22.65 19.68 -11.83
C HIS A 66 -21.14 19.56 -11.61
N HIS A 67 -20.32 20.09 -12.52
CA HIS A 67 -18.85 19.99 -12.40
C HIS A 67 -18.23 20.71 -11.20
N GLY A 68 -19.03 21.47 -10.45
CA GLY A 68 -18.58 22.02 -9.17
C GLY A 68 -18.62 20.98 -8.05
N GLU A 69 -19.15 19.79 -8.31
CA GLU A 69 -19.31 18.66 -7.39
C GLU A 69 -18.47 17.45 -7.83
N ASP A 70 -17.53 17.65 -8.76
CA ASP A 70 -16.66 16.57 -9.22
C ASP A 70 -15.82 16.04 -8.03
N ALA A 71 -15.90 14.74 -7.83
CA ALA A 71 -15.18 14.04 -6.78
C ALA A 71 -13.71 13.82 -7.17
N GLY A 72 -12.83 13.88 -6.18
CA GLY A 72 -11.41 13.59 -6.30
C GLY A 72 -10.96 12.57 -5.26
N VAL A 73 -9.73 12.09 -5.42
CA VAL A 73 -9.09 11.18 -4.48
C VAL A 73 -7.62 11.56 -4.29
N VAL A 74 -7.12 11.40 -3.07
CA VAL A 74 -5.68 11.40 -2.77
C VAL A 74 -5.33 10.03 -2.24
N CYS A 75 -4.38 9.35 -2.89
CA CYS A 75 -3.89 8.04 -2.49
C CYS A 75 -2.51 8.16 -1.79
N SER A 76 -2.10 7.11 -1.09
CA SER A 76 -0.86 7.07 -0.30
C SER A 76 0.43 6.85 -1.11
N ASP A 77 0.33 6.85 -2.45
CA ASP A 77 1.26 6.21 -3.39
C ASP A 77 1.31 4.67 -3.21
N PRO A 78 1.57 3.89 -4.27
CA PRO A 78 1.80 2.45 -4.12
C PRO A 78 3.00 2.25 -3.21
N VAL A 79 2.87 1.33 -2.27
CA VAL A 79 4.01 1.00 -1.40
C VAL A 79 4.98 0.16 -2.18
N VAL A 80 6.02 0.86 -2.61
CA VAL A 80 7.13 0.26 -3.32
C VAL A 80 8.03 -0.34 -2.26
N LEU A 81 8.11 -1.67 -2.27
CA LEU A 81 9.11 -2.43 -1.54
C LEU A 81 10.26 -2.75 -2.47
N ARG A 82 11.49 -2.72 -1.97
CA ARG A 82 12.67 -3.21 -2.71
C ARG A 82 13.60 -4.00 -1.82
N LEU A 83 14.36 -4.90 -2.44
CA LEU A 83 15.44 -5.61 -1.79
C LEU A 83 16.78 -5.03 -2.22
N VAL A 84 17.64 -4.69 -1.25
CA VAL A 84 18.93 -4.04 -1.49
C VAL A 84 20.07 -4.92 -0.99
N ASN A 85 21.21 -4.88 -1.69
CA ASN A 85 22.45 -5.56 -1.31
C ASN A 85 22.38 -7.09 -1.17
N GLY A 86 21.42 -7.76 -1.80
CA GLY A 86 21.45 -9.22 -1.95
C GLY A 86 22.16 -9.69 -3.21
N SER A 87 22.37 -11.00 -3.30
CA SER A 87 22.97 -11.66 -4.46
C SER A 87 21.99 -11.87 -5.63
N SER A 88 20.71 -11.55 -5.44
CA SER A 88 19.66 -11.65 -6.47
C SER A 88 18.58 -10.58 -6.22
N LEU A 89 17.64 -10.45 -7.16
CA LEU A 89 16.46 -9.58 -6.98
C LEU A 89 15.50 -10.08 -5.90
N CYS A 90 15.67 -11.32 -5.43
CA CYS A 90 14.81 -11.99 -4.45
C CYS A 90 15.53 -12.26 -3.13
N ALA A 91 16.61 -11.52 -2.86
CA ALA A 91 17.29 -11.51 -1.58
C ALA A 91 17.81 -10.09 -1.28
N GLY A 92 17.82 -9.69 -0.02
CA GLY A 92 18.39 -8.40 0.37
C GLY A 92 17.76 -7.81 1.63
N ARG A 93 18.27 -6.65 2.04
CA ARG A 93 17.66 -5.79 3.06
C ARG A 93 16.31 -5.29 2.55
N VAL A 94 15.29 -5.34 3.39
CA VAL A 94 13.96 -4.84 3.06
C VAL A 94 13.93 -3.33 3.24
N GLU A 95 13.58 -2.61 2.18
CA GLU A 95 13.32 -1.18 2.23
C GLU A 95 11.93 -0.86 1.68
N VAL A 96 11.24 0.06 2.33
CA VAL A 96 9.90 0.54 1.96
C VAL A 96 9.94 2.03 1.63
N LEU A 97 9.21 2.44 0.61
CA LEU A 97 9.03 3.84 0.24
C LEU A 97 7.85 4.43 1.04
N HIS A 98 8.15 5.42 1.88
CA HIS A 98 7.12 6.18 2.60
C HIS A 98 7.46 7.67 2.51
N ARG A 99 6.47 8.51 2.19
CA ARG A 99 6.64 9.97 2.02
C ARG A 99 7.83 10.32 1.09
N GLN A 100 7.92 9.62 -0.05
CA GLN A 100 8.97 9.79 -1.06
C GLN A 100 10.40 9.52 -0.55
N GLN A 101 10.56 8.87 0.60
CA GLN A 101 11.86 8.50 1.17
C GLN A 101 11.93 7.00 1.45
N TRP A 102 13.00 6.37 1.00
CA TRP A 102 13.32 4.98 1.32
C TRP A 102 13.81 4.87 2.75
N GLY A 103 13.23 3.94 3.50
CA GLY A 103 13.66 3.56 4.84
C GLY A 103 13.58 2.06 5.05
N THR A 104 14.25 1.59 6.10
CA THR A 104 14.40 0.16 6.42
C THR A 104 13.29 -0.34 7.33
N VAL A 105 13.28 -1.65 7.57
CA VAL A 105 12.39 -2.32 8.52
C VAL A 105 13.26 -2.85 9.66
N CYS A 106 12.85 -2.67 10.91
CA CYS A 106 13.54 -3.25 12.07
C CYS A 106 13.28 -4.76 12.16
N ASP A 107 14.25 -5.52 12.66
CA ASP A 107 14.17 -6.96 12.86
C ASP A 107 13.53 -7.39 14.20
N ASP A 108 13.13 -6.43 15.05
CA ASP A 108 12.29 -6.69 16.22
C ASP A 108 10.97 -7.35 15.79
N SER A 109 10.73 -8.56 16.30
CA SER A 109 9.62 -9.45 15.91
C SER A 109 9.66 -9.99 14.47
N TRP A 110 10.66 -9.66 13.66
CA TRP A 110 10.74 -10.05 12.25
C TRP A 110 10.93 -11.56 12.07
N ASP A 111 10.00 -12.22 11.39
CA ASP A 111 9.99 -13.67 11.23
C ASP A 111 9.69 -14.16 9.79
N GLU A 112 9.55 -15.48 9.64
CA GLU A 112 9.30 -16.10 8.33
C GLU A 112 7.92 -15.76 7.75
N GLU A 113 6.92 -15.43 8.59
CA GLU A 113 5.60 -15.02 8.12
C GLU A 113 5.66 -13.61 7.51
N ASP A 114 6.43 -12.71 8.12
CA ASP A 114 6.69 -11.39 7.55
C ASP A 114 7.43 -11.50 6.21
N ALA A 115 8.50 -12.30 6.19
CA ALA A 115 9.27 -12.57 4.98
C ALA A 115 8.43 -13.27 3.89
N MET A 116 7.46 -14.11 4.26
CA MET A 116 6.54 -14.75 3.32
C MET A 116 5.69 -13.71 2.59
N VAL A 117 5.16 -12.72 3.31
CA VAL A 117 4.41 -11.60 2.71
C VAL A 117 5.31 -10.82 1.75
N VAL A 118 6.55 -10.50 2.14
CA VAL A 118 7.52 -9.81 1.27
C VAL A 118 7.79 -10.60 -0.01
N CYS A 119 8.07 -11.91 0.11
CA CYS A 119 8.35 -12.76 -1.04
C CYS A 119 7.14 -12.87 -1.99
N ARG A 120 5.93 -12.97 -1.44
CA ARG A 120 4.69 -12.97 -2.23
C ARG A 120 4.47 -11.63 -2.92
N GLN A 121 4.58 -10.52 -2.19
CA GLN A 121 4.38 -9.17 -2.69
C GLN A 121 5.34 -8.84 -3.85
N LEU A 122 6.57 -9.32 -3.79
CA LEU A 122 7.57 -9.16 -4.86
C LEU A 122 7.46 -10.20 -5.98
N GLY A 123 6.59 -11.20 -5.85
CA GLY A 123 6.49 -12.32 -6.79
C GLY A 123 7.77 -13.15 -6.86
N CYS A 124 8.47 -13.31 -5.74
CA CYS A 124 9.79 -13.95 -5.64
C CYS A 124 9.75 -15.42 -5.18
N GLY A 125 8.58 -16.07 -5.27
CA GLY A 125 8.37 -17.44 -4.85
C GLY A 125 8.13 -17.57 -3.34
N THR A 126 8.59 -18.68 -2.75
CA THR A 126 8.40 -18.96 -1.31
C THR A 126 9.53 -18.35 -0.47
N VAL A 127 9.24 -18.08 0.80
CA VAL A 127 10.27 -17.69 1.78
C VAL A 127 11.31 -18.79 1.97
N VAL A 128 12.57 -18.40 2.09
CA VAL A 128 13.70 -19.27 2.46
C VAL A 128 14.27 -18.88 3.82
N SER A 129 14.35 -17.59 4.14
CA SER A 129 14.72 -17.11 5.48
C SER A 129 14.38 -15.63 5.68
N ALA A 130 14.20 -15.24 6.95
CA ALA A 130 14.00 -13.87 7.41
C ALA A 130 15.20 -13.37 8.24
N PRO A 131 16.34 -13.01 7.60
CA PRO A 131 17.53 -12.57 8.34
C PRO A 131 17.36 -11.17 8.94
N GLY A 132 17.71 -11.01 10.21
CA GLY A 132 17.93 -9.71 10.85
C GLY A 132 19.40 -9.28 10.88
N ALA A 133 19.74 -8.48 11.88
CA ALA A 133 21.08 -8.03 12.25
C ALA A 133 21.87 -7.41 11.08
N ALA A 134 21.17 -6.66 10.20
CA ALA A 134 21.73 -6.02 9.03
C ALA A 134 22.60 -6.98 8.17
N ARG A 135 22.17 -8.24 7.99
CA ARG A 135 22.91 -9.25 7.21
C ARG A 135 23.30 -8.77 5.79
N PHE A 136 22.46 -7.95 5.17
CA PHE A 136 22.71 -7.35 3.85
C PHE A 136 23.32 -5.94 3.93
N GLY A 137 23.92 -5.61 5.06
CA GLY A 137 24.45 -4.30 5.40
C GLY A 137 23.38 -3.34 5.90
N GLN A 138 23.84 -2.32 6.60
CA GLN A 138 23.02 -1.27 7.21
C GLN A 138 22.45 -0.30 6.17
N GLY A 139 21.25 0.18 6.43
CA GLY A 139 20.63 1.35 5.83
C GLY A 139 21.28 2.65 6.33
N ARG A 140 20.73 3.78 5.89
CA ARG A 140 21.29 5.12 6.17
C ARG A 140 20.25 6.19 6.51
N ASN A 141 18.97 5.90 6.34
CA ASN A 141 17.89 6.90 6.40
C ASN A 141 16.94 6.57 7.55
N ALA A 142 15.63 6.72 7.34
CA ALA A 142 14.64 6.34 8.32
C ALA A 142 14.58 4.81 8.49
N ILE A 143 14.21 4.38 9.69
CA ILE A 143 13.64 3.05 9.93
C ILE A 143 12.13 3.27 10.00
N TRP A 144 11.40 2.75 9.02
CA TRP A 144 10.00 3.07 8.82
C TRP A 144 9.05 2.17 9.60
N LEU A 145 9.36 0.89 9.68
CA LEU A 145 8.52 -0.13 10.29
C LEU A 145 9.30 -0.82 11.42
N ASP A 146 8.57 -1.14 12.49
CA ASP A 146 9.04 -1.80 13.70
C ASP A 146 7.92 -2.65 14.28
N ASP A 147 8.28 -3.75 14.97
CA ASP A 147 7.38 -4.79 15.46
C ASP A 147 6.38 -5.27 14.39
N VAL A 148 6.86 -5.55 13.18
CA VAL A 148 6.02 -6.12 12.11
C VAL A 148 5.58 -7.51 12.52
N LYS A 149 4.28 -7.80 12.37
CA LYS A 149 3.63 -9.06 12.78
C LYS A 149 2.57 -9.44 11.76
N CYS A 150 3.01 -10.04 10.67
CA CYS A 150 2.15 -10.64 9.67
C CYS A 150 1.56 -11.97 10.17
N THR A 151 0.44 -12.38 9.56
CA THR A 151 -0.13 -13.73 9.70
C THR A 151 0.31 -14.66 8.59
N GLY A 152 1.08 -14.15 7.62
CA GLY A 152 1.54 -14.86 6.43
C GLY A 152 0.53 -14.85 5.28
N ARG A 153 -0.63 -14.19 5.45
CA ARG A 153 -1.75 -14.19 4.48
C ARG A 153 -2.00 -12.85 3.81
N GLU A 154 -1.37 -11.80 4.30
CA GLU A 154 -1.47 -10.43 3.81
C GLU A 154 -0.93 -10.29 2.38
N ASP A 155 -1.59 -9.56 1.51
CA ASP A 155 -1.09 -9.38 0.14
C ASP A 155 0.12 -8.43 0.13
N THR A 156 0.20 -7.53 1.11
CA THR A 156 1.26 -6.54 1.24
C THR A 156 1.75 -6.42 2.68
N LEU A 157 3.02 -6.01 2.86
CA LEU A 157 3.64 -5.83 4.18
C LEU A 157 2.91 -4.80 5.07
N LEU A 158 2.10 -3.92 4.49
CA LEU A 158 1.38 -2.88 5.23
C LEU A 158 0.06 -3.32 5.84
N GLU A 159 -0.49 -4.42 5.36
CA GLU A 159 -1.67 -5.02 5.99
C GLU A 159 -1.30 -5.72 7.29
N CYS A 160 -0.01 -5.99 7.51
CA CYS A 160 0.49 -6.57 8.74
C CYS A 160 0.42 -5.55 9.88
N LEU A 161 0.22 -6.07 11.10
CA LEU A 161 0.29 -5.23 12.29
C LEU A 161 1.73 -4.73 12.46
N ALA A 162 1.91 -3.43 12.67
CA ALA A 162 3.19 -2.81 12.96
C ALA A 162 3.00 -1.58 13.85
N ARG A 163 4.09 -1.04 14.42
CA ARG A 163 4.06 0.27 15.06
C ARG A 163 3.76 1.40 14.08
N PRO A 164 3.29 2.57 14.55
CA PRO A 164 3.14 3.75 13.69
C PRO A 164 4.45 4.09 12.96
N TRP A 165 4.33 4.50 11.69
CA TRP A 165 5.45 4.87 10.83
C TRP A 165 6.52 5.71 11.53
N GLY A 166 7.78 5.26 11.46
CA GLY A 166 8.93 5.95 12.03
C GLY A 166 9.02 5.91 13.56
N THR A 167 8.12 5.19 14.24
CA THR A 167 8.20 4.96 15.69
C THR A 167 8.89 3.63 15.95
N HIS A 168 10.15 3.68 16.35
CA HIS A 168 10.96 2.50 16.63
C HIS A 168 11.94 2.71 17.79
N ASN A 169 12.45 1.62 18.34
CA ASN A 169 13.58 1.62 19.29
C ASN A 169 14.89 1.09 18.70
N CYS A 170 14.89 0.82 17.40
CA CYS A 170 16.01 0.16 16.73
C CYS A 170 17.07 1.12 16.19
N ASP A 171 18.27 0.60 15.94
CA ASP A 171 19.29 1.20 15.08
C ASP A 171 19.48 0.40 13.78
N HIS A 172 20.28 0.90 12.83
CA HIS A 172 20.44 0.23 11.54
C HIS A 172 21.19 -1.11 11.61
N GLY A 173 21.81 -1.45 12.74
CA GLY A 173 22.32 -2.79 13.01
C GLY A 173 21.21 -3.84 13.09
N GLU A 174 19.96 -3.42 13.29
CA GLU A 174 18.75 -4.23 13.39
C GLU A 174 17.93 -4.22 12.08
N ASP A 175 18.52 -3.79 10.96
CA ASP A 175 17.79 -3.78 9.69
C ASP A 175 17.47 -5.20 9.20
N ALA A 176 16.19 -5.45 8.97
CA ALA A 176 15.65 -6.71 8.50
C ALA A 176 15.93 -6.95 7.00
N GLY A 177 16.05 -8.22 6.66
CA GLY A 177 16.23 -8.71 5.31
C GLY A 177 15.35 -9.92 5.02
N VAL A 178 15.35 -10.32 3.75
CA VAL A 178 14.65 -11.51 3.27
C VAL A 178 15.52 -12.29 2.29
N VAL A 179 15.33 -13.60 2.26
CA VAL A 179 15.75 -14.48 1.17
C VAL A 179 14.54 -15.28 0.74
N CYS A 180 14.18 -15.16 -0.54
CA CYS A 180 13.15 -15.98 -1.17
C CYS A 180 13.80 -17.05 -2.05
N SER A 181 13.02 -18.03 -2.49
CA SER A 181 13.48 -19.07 -3.41
C SER A 181 13.94 -18.49 -4.76
N GLY A 182 13.42 -17.31 -5.12
CA GLY A 182 13.43 -16.83 -6.48
C GLY A 182 12.46 -17.66 -7.32
N ASN A 183 11.87 -17.04 -8.33
CA ASN A 183 11.17 -17.84 -9.35
C ASN A 183 12.26 -18.51 -10.19
N VAL A 184 12.43 -19.82 -9.99
CA VAL A 184 12.91 -20.66 -11.08
C VAL A 184 11.73 -20.71 -12.06
N ALA A 185 11.84 -19.94 -13.14
CA ALA A 185 10.89 -20.01 -14.24
C ALA A 185 10.77 -21.44 -14.79
#